data_AF-A0AAD9CMY5-F1
#
_entry.id   AF-A0AAD9CMY5-F1
#
_cell.length_a   1.000
_cell.length_b   1.000
_cell.length_c   1.000
_cell.angle_alpha   90.00
_cell.angle_beta   90.00
_cell.angle_gamma   90.00
#
_symmetry.space_group_name_H-M   'P 1'
#
loop_
_entity.id
_entity.type
_entity.pdbx_description
1 polymer ?
#
loop_
_entity_poly.entity_id
_entity_poly.type
_entity_poly.pdbx_seq_one_letter_code
_entity_poly.pdbx_strand_id
1 'polypeptide(L)'
;MASYVDNSFRQAVMMNPAERTQQDLEIVYSYLHGMEALSNLREHQLRIMCETVRYERHEANEVLYYPDDVGSCWYILLSGSVFIKESMFLPRSSFGKRSAGSLRRGCECIVLEPSEMIVVDYMDENEEYFQRQASHRQSRRRFRKINQKGERQTIIDTVDPYPTGKPPIARGYHT
;
A
#
# COMPACT_ATOMS: atom_id res chain seq x y z
N MET A 1 -16.18 -15.11 -19.47
CA MET A 1 -16.25 -15.43 -18.03
C MET A 1 -16.47 -14.13 -17.28
N ALA A 2 -17.72 -13.78 -16.99
CA ALA A 2 -18.02 -12.62 -16.14
C ALA A 2 -17.51 -12.94 -14.73
N SER A 3 -16.57 -12.15 -14.22
CA SER A 3 -16.11 -12.28 -12.84
C SER A 3 -17.27 -11.89 -11.94
N TYR A 4 -18.01 -12.90 -11.45
CA TYR A 4 -19.08 -12.73 -10.48
C TYR A 4 -18.46 -12.22 -9.18
N VAL A 5 -18.35 -10.90 -9.07
CA VAL A 5 -18.33 -10.24 -7.77
C VAL A 5 -19.59 -10.72 -7.06
N ASP A 6 -19.44 -11.32 -5.88
CA ASP A 6 -20.56 -11.86 -5.12
C ASP A 6 -21.61 -10.75 -4.91
N ASN A 7 -22.87 -11.04 -5.19
CA ASN A 7 -23.95 -10.08 -5.01
C ASN A 7 -24.01 -9.56 -3.56
N SER A 8 -23.72 -10.42 -2.58
CA SER A 8 -23.67 -10.02 -1.17
C SER A 8 -22.57 -9.00 -0.92
N PHE A 9 -21.38 -9.22 -1.47
CA PHE A 9 -20.26 -8.28 -1.39
C PHE A 9 -20.61 -6.95 -2.07
N ARG A 10 -21.20 -6.99 -3.27
CA ARG A 10 -21.58 -5.78 -3.99
C ARG A 10 -22.57 -4.93 -3.19
N GLN A 11 -23.59 -5.55 -2.56
CA GLN A 11 -24.51 -4.83 -1.68
C GLN A 11 -23.79 -4.24 -0.47
N ALA A 12 -22.94 -5.02 0.19
CA ALA A 12 -22.20 -4.57 1.38
C ALA A 12 -21.26 -3.38 1.10
N VAL A 13 -20.56 -3.38 -0.05
CA VAL A 13 -19.63 -2.30 -0.40
C VAL A 13 -20.34 -1.05 -0.93
N MET A 14 -21.53 -1.20 -1.54
CA MET A 14 -22.38 -0.08 -1.97
C MET A 14 -23.03 0.67 -0.80
N MET A 15 -23.17 0.03 0.36
CA MET A 15 -23.60 0.72 1.59
C MET A 15 -22.59 1.78 2.00
N ASN A 16 -23.09 2.92 2.50
CA ASN A 16 -22.24 3.97 3.07
C ASN A 16 -21.38 3.37 4.19
N PRO A 17 -20.06 3.62 4.23
CA PRO A 17 -19.18 3.15 5.30
C PRO A 17 -19.74 3.33 6.72
N ALA A 18 -20.40 4.45 7.00
CA ALA A 18 -20.96 4.75 8.32
C ALA A 18 -22.20 3.92 8.69
N GLU A 19 -22.85 3.29 7.72
CA GLU A 19 -24.10 2.54 7.88
C GLU A 19 -23.91 1.02 7.77
N ARG A 20 -22.68 0.55 7.53
CA ARG A 20 -22.39 -0.88 7.41
C ARG A 20 -22.59 -1.60 8.74
N THR A 21 -23.31 -2.71 8.69
CA THR A 21 -23.45 -3.62 9.83
C THR A 21 -22.18 -4.46 10.01
N GLN A 22 -22.07 -5.14 11.16
CA GLN A 22 -20.97 -6.07 11.40
C GLN A 22 -20.92 -7.21 10.36
N GLN A 23 -22.09 -7.65 9.89
CA GLN A 23 -22.19 -8.67 8.84
C GLN A 23 -21.67 -8.14 7.50
N ASP A 24 -21.99 -6.90 7.14
CA ASP A 24 -21.49 -6.26 5.91
C ASP A 24 -19.95 -6.15 5.95
N LEU A 25 -19.39 -5.75 7.09
CA LEU A 25 -17.95 -5.65 7.29
C LEU A 25 -17.26 -7.02 7.15
N GLU A 26 -17.87 -8.10 7.64
CA GLU A 26 -17.34 -9.47 7.48
C GLU A 26 -17.36 -9.94 6.04
N ILE A 27 -18.41 -9.61 5.28
CA ILE A 27 -18.51 -9.91 3.85
C ILE A 27 -17.41 -9.15 3.09
N VAL A 28 -17.28 -7.85 3.34
CA VAL A 28 -16.23 -7.01 2.72
C VAL A 28 -14.85 -7.54 3.07
N TYR A 29 -14.58 -7.82 4.34
CA TYR A 29 -13.31 -8.38 4.80
C TYR A 29 -12.98 -9.70 4.09
N SER A 30 -13.93 -10.63 4.02
CA SER A 30 -13.73 -11.93 3.40
C SER A 30 -13.32 -11.81 1.93
N TYR A 31 -13.95 -10.88 1.19
CA TYR A 31 -13.61 -10.62 -0.21
C TYR A 31 -12.24 -9.95 -0.35
N LEU A 32 -11.97 -8.89 0.43
CA LEU A 32 -10.70 -8.16 0.39
C LEU A 32 -9.51 -9.05 0.80
N HIS A 33 -9.69 -9.90 1.80
CA HIS A 33 -8.66 -10.84 2.27
C HIS A 33 -8.24 -11.83 1.19
N GLY A 34 -9.15 -12.20 0.27
CA GLY A 34 -8.85 -13.08 -0.86
C GLY A 34 -8.03 -12.43 -1.98
N MET A 35 -7.75 -11.12 -1.92
CA MET A 35 -7.03 -10.43 -2.99
C MET A 35 -5.52 -10.40 -2.79
N GLU A 36 -4.79 -10.92 -3.77
CA GLU A 36 -3.31 -10.91 -3.77
C GLU A 36 -2.74 -9.49 -3.65
N ALA A 37 -3.42 -8.49 -4.23
CA ALA A 37 -3.04 -7.08 -4.15
C ALA A 37 -2.97 -6.52 -2.71
N LEU A 38 -3.65 -7.18 -1.76
CA LEU A 38 -3.76 -6.79 -0.35
C LEU A 38 -3.00 -7.72 0.60
N SER A 39 -2.36 -8.77 0.07
CA SER A 39 -1.68 -9.82 0.86
C SER A 39 -0.58 -9.31 1.80
N ASN A 40 -0.04 -8.10 1.56
CA ASN A 40 0.98 -7.49 2.39
C ASN A 40 0.42 -6.78 3.65
N LEU A 41 -0.90 -6.58 3.73
CA LEU A 41 -1.54 -5.93 4.87
C LEU A 41 -1.76 -6.92 6.01
N ARG A 42 -1.56 -6.46 7.25
CA ARG A 42 -1.94 -7.25 8.43
C ARG A 42 -3.46 -7.29 8.56
N GLU A 43 -3.98 -8.35 9.17
CA GLU A 43 -5.43 -8.50 9.42
C GLU A 43 -6.06 -7.24 10.05
N HIS A 44 -5.44 -6.68 11.09
CA HIS A 44 -5.96 -5.48 11.74
C HIS A 44 -6.04 -4.27 10.79
N GLN A 45 -5.04 -4.09 9.92
CA GLN A 45 -5.04 -3.01 8.93
C GLN A 45 -6.12 -3.24 7.87
N LEU A 46 -6.30 -4.51 7.45
CA LEU A 46 -7.34 -4.89 6.52
C LEU A 46 -8.74 -4.63 7.10
N ARG A 47 -8.95 -4.90 8.41
CA ARG A 47 -10.22 -4.60 9.08
C ARG A 47 -10.51 -3.10 9.12
N ILE A 48 -9.55 -2.27 9.50
CA ILE A 48 -9.70 -0.79 9.47
C ILE A 48 -10.02 -0.32 8.03
N MET A 49 -9.37 -0.92 7.03
CA MET A 49 -9.66 -0.59 5.63
C MET A 49 -11.12 -0.93 5.25
N CYS A 50 -11.66 -2.06 5.71
CA CYS A 50 -13.05 -2.45 5.44
C CYS A 50 -14.08 -1.44 5.97
N GLU A 51 -13.76 -0.76 7.08
CA GLU A 51 -14.62 0.28 7.67
C GLU A 51 -14.67 1.55 6.83
N THR A 52 -13.70 1.79 5.95
CA THR A 52 -13.52 3.08 5.26
C THR A 52 -13.59 3.00 3.75
N VAL A 53 -13.45 1.81 3.15
CA VAL A 53 -13.53 1.64 1.69
C VAL A 53 -14.85 2.13 1.12
N ARG A 54 -14.79 2.81 -0.03
CA ARG A 54 -15.98 3.27 -0.78
C ARG A 54 -16.12 2.53 -2.10
N TYR A 55 -17.35 2.38 -2.56
CA TYR A 55 -17.66 1.90 -3.89
C TYR A 55 -17.87 3.09 -4.83
N GLU A 56 -17.25 3.05 -5.99
CA GLU A 56 -17.46 4.04 -7.06
C GLU A 56 -17.67 3.34 -8.41
N ARG A 57 -18.49 3.97 -9.26
CA ARG A 57 -18.73 3.57 -10.63
C ARG A 57 -18.46 4.75 -11.54
N HIS A 58 -17.66 4.52 -12.57
CA HIS A 58 -17.25 5.53 -13.54
C HIS A 58 -17.66 5.12 -14.95
N GLU A 59 -17.93 6.11 -15.78
CA GLU A 59 -18.28 5.89 -17.18
C GLU A 59 -17.02 5.86 -18.07
N ALA A 60 -17.18 5.34 -19.29
CA ALA A 60 -16.07 5.29 -20.24
C ALA A 60 -15.56 6.69 -20.59
N ASN A 61 -14.24 6.81 -20.74
CA ASN A 61 -13.49 8.04 -21.02
C ASN A 61 -13.44 9.05 -19.86
N GLU A 62 -13.89 8.68 -18.66
CA GLU A 62 -13.70 9.50 -17.47
C GLU A 62 -12.23 9.48 -17.04
N VAL A 63 -11.70 10.64 -16.66
CA VAL A 63 -10.34 10.77 -16.12
C VAL A 63 -10.44 10.78 -14.60
N LEU A 64 -9.92 9.74 -13.94
CA LEU A 64 -9.98 9.61 -12.48
C LEU A 64 -9.03 10.57 -11.75
N TYR A 65 -7.89 10.85 -12.38
CA TYR A 65 -6.90 11.82 -11.90
C TYR A 65 -5.94 12.19 -13.02
N TYR A 66 -5.37 13.38 -12.93
CA TYR A 66 -4.33 13.90 -13.81
C TYR A 66 -2.95 13.77 -13.17
N PRO A 67 -1.86 13.95 -13.94
CA PRO A 67 -0.53 14.15 -13.37
C PRO A 67 -0.55 15.32 -12.39
N ASP A 68 0.30 15.24 -11.37
CA ASP A 68 0.45 16.23 -10.29
C ASP A 68 -0.74 16.39 -9.33
N ASP A 69 -1.88 15.73 -9.57
CA ASP A 69 -2.96 15.66 -8.58
C ASP A 69 -2.47 15.06 -7.25
N VAL A 70 -3.03 15.52 -6.13
CA VAL A 70 -2.75 14.93 -4.82
C VAL A 70 -3.38 13.54 -4.78
N GLY A 71 -2.56 12.50 -4.58
CA GLY A 71 -3.01 11.13 -4.42
C GLY A 71 -3.56 10.89 -3.02
N SER A 72 -4.77 11.36 -2.73
CA SER A 72 -5.48 11.15 -1.46
C SER A 72 -6.00 9.73 -1.28
N CYS A 73 -6.22 8.99 -2.37
CA CYS A 73 -6.71 7.62 -2.37
C CYS A 73 -5.96 6.74 -3.37
N TRP A 74 -6.31 5.46 -3.42
CA TRP A 74 -5.93 4.52 -4.47
C TRP A 74 -7.09 3.54 -4.71
N TYR A 75 -7.01 2.75 -5.78
CA TYR A 75 -8.17 2.05 -6.31
C TYR A 75 -7.92 0.55 -6.46
N ILE A 76 -8.99 -0.24 -6.34
CA ILE A 76 -9.04 -1.66 -6.70
C ILE A 76 -10.15 -1.86 -7.74
N LEU A 77 -9.80 -2.34 -8.92
CA LEU A 77 -10.77 -2.54 -10.00
C LEU A 77 -11.62 -3.79 -9.76
N LEU A 78 -12.95 -3.66 -9.77
CA LEU A 78 -13.90 -4.77 -9.64
C LEU A 78 -14.40 -5.27 -10.99
N SER A 79 -14.67 -4.34 -11.92
CA SER A 79 -15.10 -4.62 -13.29
C SER A 79 -14.60 -3.52 -14.23
N GLY A 80 -14.61 -3.79 -15.54
CA GLY A 80 -14.11 -2.88 -16.56
C GLY A 80 -12.59 -2.85 -16.68
N SER A 81 -12.05 -1.73 -17.18
CA SER A 81 -10.62 -1.55 -17.45
C SER A 81 -10.21 -0.08 -17.40
N VAL A 82 -8.97 0.18 -16.97
CA VAL A 82 -8.38 1.53 -16.93
C VAL A 82 -7.01 1.55 -17.59
N PHE A 83 -6.60 2.71 -18.09
CA PHE A 83 -5.32 2.93 -18.76
C PHE A 83 -4.48 3.96 -18.02
N ILE A 84 -3.23 3.59 -17.71
CA ILE A 84 -2.27 4.42 -16.99
C ILE A 84 -0.90 4.25 -17.66
N LYS A 85 -0.31 5.34 -18.15
CA LYS A 85 1.08 5.37 -18.66
C LYS A 85 1.42 4.17 -19.55
N GLU A 86 0.61 3.92 -20.58
CA GLU A 86 0.80 2.82 -21.56
C GLU A 86 0.43 1.42 -21.07
N SER A 87 -0.03 1.27 -19.83
CA SER A 87 -0.45 -0.02 -19.27
C SER A 87 -1.96 -0.06 -19.04
N MET A 88 -2.57 -1.17 -19.45
CA MET A 88 -3.97 -1.48 -19.13
C MET A 88 -4.04 -2.27 -17.82
N PHE A 89 -4.95 -1.87 -16.95
CA PHE A 89 -5.25 -2.54 -15.69
C PHE A 89 -6.63 -3.19 -15.79
N LEU A 90 -6.70 -4.45 -15.34
CA LEU A 90 -7.87 -5.32 -15.44
C LEU A 90 -8.47 -5.61 -14.05
N PRO A 91 -9.68 -6.20 -13.95
CA PRO A 91 -10.30 -6.50 -12.67
C PRO A 91 -9.37 -7.29 -11.74
N ARG A 92 -9.46 -6.99 -10.44
CA ARG A 92 -8.56 -7.41 -9.34
C ARG A 92 -7.20 -6.70 -9.28
N SER A 93 -6.88 -5.82 -10.24
CA SER A 93 -5.68 -4.99 -10.15
C SER A 93 -5.88 -3.84 -9.16
N SER A 94 -4.81 -3.49 -8.45
CA SER A 94 -4.77 -2.25 -7.66
C SER A 94 -3.91 -1.20 -8.36
N PHE A 95 -4.36 0.04 -8.38
CA PHE A 95 -3.70 1.13 -9.11
C PHE A 95 -3.84 2.47 -8.39
N GLY A 96 -3.15 3.50 -8.89
CA GLY A 96 -3.12 4.82 -8.25
C GLY A 96 -2.45 4.80 -6.87
N LYS A 97 -1.48 3.90 -6.63
CA LYS A 97 -0.70 3.93 -5.38
C LYS A 97 0.35 5.07 -5.44
N ARG A 98 0.60 5.74 -4.32
CA ARG A 98 1.66 6.75 -4.20
C ARG A 98 3.02 6.15 -4.56
N SER A 99 3.78 6.87 -5.38
CA SER A 99 5.19 6.57 -5.63
C SER A 99 6.02 6.92 -4.40
N ALA A 100 7.11 6.18 -4.17
CA ALA A 100 8.01 6.47 -3.04
C ALA A 100 8.50 7.93 -3.11
N GLY A 101 8.28 8.68 -2.03
CA GLY A 101 8.71 10.08 -1.92
C GLY A 101 7.83 11.11 -2.62
N SER A 102 6.67 10.75 -3.17
CA SER A 102 5.72 11.71 -3.76
C SER A 102 4.29 11.43 -3.33
N LEU A 103 3.61 12.48 -2.88
CA LEU A 103 2.17 12.50 -2.63
C LEU A 103 1.36 12.75 -3.92
N ARG A 104 2.03 13.09 -5.03
CA ARG A 104 1.41 13.47 -6.29
C ARG A 104 1.38 12.33 -7.30
N ARG A 105 0.36 12.32 -8.16
CA ARG A 105 0.22 11.39 -9.29
C ARG A 105 1.32 11.62 -10.32
N GLY A 106 1.94 10.55 -10.80
CA GLY A 106 2.95 10.65 -11.86
C GLY A 106 2.37 10.65 -13.28
N CYS A 107 1.13 10.19 -13.44
CA CYS A 107 0.47 9.98 -14.73
C CYS A 107 -1.04 10.18 -14.58
N GLU A 108 -1.74 10.39 -15.69
CA GLU A 108 -3.20 10.33 -15.73
C GLU A 108 -3.71 8.89 -15.65
N CYS A 109 -4.97 8.74 -15.23
CA CYS A 109 -5.70 7.49 -15.27
C CYS A 109 -7.03 7.69 -15.98
N ILE A 110 -7.25 6.94 -17.06
CA ILE A 110 -8.43 7.05 -17.91
C ILE A 110 -9.20 5.73 -17.84
N VAL A 111 -10.51 5.83 -17.62
CA VAL A 111 -11.44 4.70 -17.66
C VAL A 111 -11.73 4.33 -19.11
N LEU A 112 -11.47 3.09 -19.52
CA LEU A 112 -11.62 2.67 -20.92
C LEU A 112 -13.05 2.22 -21.26
N GLU A 113 -13.75 1.66 -20.28
CA GLU A 113 -15.14 1.19 -20.37
C GLU A 113 -15.83 1.37 -19.01
N PRO A 114 -17.18 1.33 -18.92
CA PRO A 114 -17.87 1.50 -17.63
C PRO A 114 -17.28 0.55 -16.57
N SER A 115 -16.75 1.14 -15.50
CA SER A 115 -15.89 0.44 -14.54
C SER A 115 -16.39 0.65 -13.12
N GLU A 116 -16.40 -0.43 -12.35
CA GLU A 116 -16.71 -0.41 -10.92
C GLU A 116 -15.42 -0.65 -10.14
N MET A 117 -15.21 0.12 -9.08
CA MET A 117 -13.99 0.04 -8.30
C MET A 117 -14.22 0.36 -6.82
N ILE A 118 -13.28 -0.11 -6.01
CA ILE A 118 -13.19 0.26 -4.60
C ILE A 118 -12.19 1.39 -4.48
N VAL A 119 -12.58 2.45 -3.78
CA VAL A 119 -11.70 3.55 -3.40
C VAL A 119 -11.23 3.34 -1.98
N VAL A 120 -9.91 3.39 -1.81
CA VAL A 120 -9.23 3.25 -0.53
C VAL A 120 -8.50 4.55 -0.26
N ASP A 121 -8.95 5.30 0.75
CA ASP A 121 -8.26 6.51 1.17
C ASP A 121 -6.93 6.16 1.84
N TYR A 122 -5.93 7.02 1.63
CA TYR A 122 -4.78 7.04 2.52
C TYR A 122 -5.24 7.63 3.85
N MET A 123 -5.31 6.79 4.88
CA MET A 123 -5.42 7.28 6.25
C MET A 123 -4.21 8.17 6.50
N ASP A 124 -4.43 9.47 6.75
CA ASP A 124 -3.35 10.38 7.09
C ASP A 124 -2.57 9.77 8.26
N GLU A 125 -1.27 9.70 8.06
CA GLU A 125 -0.29 9.16 8.97
C GLU A 125 -0.40 9.86 10.34
N ASN A 126 -1.27 9.39 11.22
CA ASN A 126 -0.89 9.23 12.62
C ASN A 126 0.12 8.08 12.66
N GLU A 127 1.29 8.36 12.09
CA GLU A 127 2.46 7.49 12.01
C GLU A 127 2.86 7.01 13.41
N GLU A 128 2.48 7.72 14.48
CA GLU A 128 2.77 7.32 15.87
C GLU A 128 2.08 6.02 16.31
N TYR A 129 0.93 5.63 15.74
CA TYR A 129 0.27 4.35 16.08
C TYR A 129 0.78 3.16 15.26
N PHE A 130 1.42 3.43 14.13
CA PHE A 130 1.78 2.40 13.13
C PHE A 130 3.27 2.33 12.82
N GLN A 131 4.08 3.26 13.34
CA GLN A 131 5.51 3.08 13.45
C GLN A 131 5.75 1.87 14.35
N ARG A 132 6.16 0.77 13.70
CA ARG A 132 7.09 -0.14 14.36
C ARG A 132 8.09 0.77 15.09
N GLN A 133 8.40 0.48 16.35
CA GLN A 133 9.80 0.62 16.74
C GLN A 133 10.54 -0.11 15.63
N ALA A 134 11.14 0.65 14.73
CA ALA A 134 12.06 0.12 13.77
C ALA A 134 13.13 -0.47 14.67
N SER A 135 12.98 -1.75 15.01
CA SER A 135 14.08 -2.58 15.44
C SER A 135 15.08 -2.31 14.34
N HIS A 136 16.09 -1.51 14.64
CA HIS A 136 17.19 -1.17 13.77
C HIS A 136 17.51 -2.45 13.01
N ARG A 137 16.98 -2.58 11.79
CA ARG A 137 17.04 -3.84 11.05
C ARG A 137 18.41 -3.79 10.40
N GLN A 138 19.44 -3.77 11.24
CA GLN A 138 20.79 -4.10 10.87
C GLN A 138 20.65 -5.46 10.20
N SER A 139 20.87 -5.49 8.89
CA SER A 139 20.96 -6.73 8.12
C SER A 139 22.14 -7.53 8.66
N ARG A 140 21.95 -8.23 9.78
CA ARG A 140 22.95 -9.14 10.33
C ARG A 140 22.86 -10.44 9.53
N ARG A 141 23.51 -10.46 8.37
CA ARG A 141 23.82 -11.72 7.68
C ARG A 141 24.69 -12.55 8.63
N ARG A 142 24.08 -13.48 9.37
CA ARG A 142 24.79 -14.46 10.20
C ARG A 142 25.31 -15.56 9.28
N PHE A 143 26.58 -15.50 8.91
CA PHE A 143 27.26 -16.64 8.31
C PHE A 143 27.93 -17.48 9.39
N ARG A 144 27.71 -18.80 9.33
CA ARG A 144 28.38 -19.77 10.19
C ARG A 144 29.64 -20.27 9.48
N LYS A 145 30.82 -19.94 10.02
CA LYS A 145 32.11 -20.45 9.53
C LYS A 145 32.67 -21.43 10.56
N ILE A 146 33.20 -22.56 10.10
CA ILE A 146 33.91 -23.52 10.96
C ILE A 146 35.38 -23.13 11.00
N ASN A 147 35.96 -22.98 12.20
CA ASN A 147 37.37 -22.65 12.35
C ASN A 147 38.26 -23.88 12.07
N GLN A 148 39.58 -23.68 11.96
CA GLN A 148 40.52 -24.77 11.69
C GLN A 148 40.58 -25.84 12.80
N LYS A 149 39.95 -25.59 13.96
CA LYS A 149 39.80 -26.53 15.07
C LYS A 149 38.46 -27.28 15.06
N GLY A 150 37.59 -27.06 14.06
CA GLY A 150 36.30 -27.74 13.91
C GLY A 150 35.12 -27.09 14.63
N GLU A 151 35.30 -25.93 15.26
CA GLU A 151 34.24 -25.26 16.03
C GLU A 151 33.43 -24.31 15.15
N ARG A 152 32.11 -24.27 15.36
CA ARG A 152 31.20 -23.38 14.63
C ARG A 152 31.20 -21.97 15.23
N GLN A 153 31.77 -21.00 14.53
CA GLN A 153 31.68 -19.58 14.87
C GLN A 153 30.59 -18.88 14.06
N THR A 154 29.84 -18.01 14.73
CA THR A 154 28.84 -17.15 14.09
C THR A 154 29.44 -15.76 13.91
N ILE A 155 29.66 -15.35 12.66
CA ILE A 155 30.20 -14.03 12.36
C ILE A 155 29.02 -13.04 12.34
N ILE A 156 29.17 -11.93 13.05
CA ILE A 156 28.21 -10.82 13.11
C ILE A 156 28.92 -9.55 12.64
N ASP A 157 28.41 -8.92 11.58
CA ASP A 157 28.78 -7.54 11.24
C ASP A 157 28.16 -6.62 12.29
N THR A 158 28.93 -6.27 13.31
CA THR A 158 28.61 -5.17 14.20
C THR A 158 29.03 -3.89 13.50
N VAL A 159 28.07 -3.20 12.87
CA VAL A 159 28.24 -1.79 12.53
C VAL A 159 28.08 -1.01 13.84
N ASP A 160 29.17 -0.37 14.29
CA ASP A 160 29.12 0.51 15.46
C ASP A 160 28.11 1.65 15.22
N PRO A 161 27.31 2.03 16.24
CA PRO A 161 26.39 3.15 16.12
C PRO A 161 27.16 4.44 15.81
N TYR A 162 26.69 5.21 14.83
CA TYR A 162 27.19 6.55 14.57
C TYR A 162 26.96 7.41 15.82
N PRO A 163 27.98 8.10 16.36
CA PRO A 163 27.77 8.98 17.50
C PRO A 163 26.86 10.14 17.08
N THR A 164 25.73 10.28 17.77
CA THR A 164 24.83 11.43 17.63
C THR A 164 25.45 12.66 18.29
N GLY A 165 26.36 13.32 17.58
CA GLY A 165 26.97 14.58 17.97
C GLY A 165 27.04 15.51 16.76
N LYS A 166 26.61 16.77 16.93
CA LYS A 166 26.53 17.82 15.90
C LYS A 166 27.79 17.87 15.03
N PRO A 167 27.68 18.10 13.71
CA PRO A 167 28.85 18.23 12.84
C PRO A 167 29.71 19.45 13.28
N PRO A 168 31.04 19.31 13.37
CA PRO A 168 31.91 20.45 13.65
C PRO A 168 31.89 21.44 12.49
N ILE A 169 31.75 22.72 12.84
CA ILE A 169 31.85 23.86 11.92
C ILE A 169 33.24 23.83 11.27
N ALA A 170 33.30 23.73 9.95
CA ALA A 170 34.55 23.80 9.20
C ALA A 170 35.20 25.19 9.43
N ARG A 171 36.31 25.23 10.15
CA ARG A 171 37.21 26.40 10.19
C ARG A 171 37.92 26.50 8.85
N GLY A 172 37.86 27.69 8.25
CA GLY A 172 38.46 28.00 6.97
C GLY A 172 39.98 27.80 6.95
N TYR A 173 40.49 27.44 5.78
CA TYR A 173 41.91 27.50 5.48
C TYR A 173 42.24 28.88 4.92
N HIS A 174 43.09 29.62 5.64
CA HIS A 174 43.86 30.73 5.10
C HIS A 174 45.20 30.19 4.58
N THR A 175 45.54 30.65 3.37
CA THR A 175 46.84 30.62 2.67
C THR A 175 47.40 29.27 2.25
#